data_AF-A0A8B8ASG1-F1
#
_entry.id   AF-A0A8B8ASG1-F1
#
_cell.length_a   1.000
_cell.length_b   1.000
_cell.length_c   1.000
_cell.angle_alpha   90.00
_cell.angle_beta   90.00
_cell.angle_gamma   90.00
#
_symmetry.space_group_name_H-M   'P 1'
#
loop_
_entity.id
_entity.type
_entity.pdbx_description
1 polymer ?
#
loop_
_entity_poly.entity_id
_entity_poly.type
_entity_poly.pdbx_seq_one_letter_code
_entity_poly.pdbx_strand_id
1 'polypeptide(L)'
;MCLPDLSSCNSFVTFKCTSGACVSQSRVCDYSDDCGDNTDESNTTCNGYNRCNFEYGLCDWTQLTDDDLDWTLRKGPTPSASTGPSKDHTLNSNAGHYLYLETSSPVRQGQKARIASRAFQASTSQPYCQFRFFYFMYGRTVDNLTVYYRNQINGPLFKVLSVHGNVGAYYARQIVNIRSSAPFQVVVEATAGASYLSDIAIDDVSFSSDCHPYSGNLPMGTPATTVPLLSDHARADINVVT
;
A
#
# COMPACT_ATOMS: atom_id res chain seq x y z
N MET A 1 -32.98 -7.20 -33.01
CA MET A 1 -32.08 -7.48 -31.87
C MET A 1 -31.99 -6.18 -31.07
N CYS A 2 -32.79 -6.06 -30.01
CA CYS A 2 -32.81 -4.83 -29.21
C CYS A 2 -31.56 -4.78 -28.34
N LEU A 3 -30.89 -3.62 -28.34
CA LEU A 3 -29.80 -3.30 -27.43
C LEU A 3 -30.32 -3.36 -25.98
N PRO A 4 -29.54 -3.86 -25.01
CA PRO A 4 -29.99 -3.94 -23.63
C PRO A 4 -30.24 -2.52 -23.08
N ASP A 5 -31.38 -2.39 -22.42
CA ASP A 5 -31.88 -1.18 -21.80
C ASP A 5 -30.92 -0.71 -20.68
N LEU A 6 -30.35 0.50 -20.81
CA LEU A 6 -29.51 1.15 -19.80
C LEU A 6 -30.33 1.86 -18.70
N SER A 7 -31.62 1.51 -18.54
CA SER A 7 -32.51 2.12 -17.54
C SER A 7 -32.26 1.71 -16.09
N SER A 8 -31.41 0.71 -15.84
CA SER A 8 -31.07 0.26 -14.48
C SER A 8 -29.58 -0.03 -14.32
N CYS A 9 -28.99 0.48 -13.23
CA CYS A 9 -27.64 0.11 -12.83
C CYS A 9 -27.60 -1.42 -12.60
N ASN A 10 -26.62 -2.10 -13.21
CA ASN A 10 -26.39 -3.51 -12.92
C ASN A 10 -25.89 -3.66 -11.47
N SER A 11 -26.81 -3.99 -10.56
CA SER A 11 -26.55 -4.07 -9.12
C SER A 11 -25.46 -5.07 -8.71
N PHE A 12 -25.04 -5.97 -9.60
CA PHE A 12 -23.94 -6.90 -9.30
C PHE A 12 -22.55 -6.29 -9.45
N VAL A 13 -22.42 -5.18 -10.19
CA VAL A 13 -21.11 -4.56 -10.51
C VAL A 13 -21.09 -3.04 -10.35
N THR A 14 -22.25 -2.40 -10.25
CA THR A 14 -22.37 -0.96 -10.09
C THR A 14 -23.18 -0.56 -8.86
N PHE A 15 -22.77 0.54 -8.27
CA PHE A 15 -23.47 1.26 -7.22
C PHE A 15 -24.28 2.38 -7.85
N LYS A 16 -25.53 2.54 -7.39
CA LYS A 16 -26.43 3.59 -7.86
C LYS A 16 -26.37 4.78 -6.90
N CYS A 17 -25.89 5.91 -7.40
CA CYS A 17 -25.84 7.18 -6.69
C CYS A 17 -27.24 7.74 -6.45
N THR A 18 -27.38 8.68 -5.51
CA THR A 18 -28.67 9.37 -5.29
C THR A 18 -29.02 10.27 -6.47
N SER A 19 -28.01 10.82 -7.15
CA SER A 19 -28.10 11.54 -8.42
C SER A 19 -28.67 10.69 -9.57
N GLY A 20 -28.71 9.37 -9.41
CA GLY A 20 -29.14 8.42 -10.43
C GLY A 20 -28.01 7.91 -11.32
N ALA A 21 -26.79 8.45 -11.18
CA ALA A 21 -25.60 7.92 -11.84
C ALA A 21 -25.27 6.50 -11.36
N CYS A 22 -24.60 5.71 -12.21
CA CYS A 22 -24.09 4.39 -11.85
C CYS A 22 -22.56 4.43 -11.85
N VAL A 23 -21.94 4.14 -10.72
CA VAL A 23 -20.48 4.03 -10.59
C VAL A 23 -20.08 2.58 -10.36
N SER A 24 -18.85 2.18 -10.69
CA SER A 24 -18.42 0.81 -10.42
C SER A 24 -18.27 0.58 -8.92
N GLN A 25 -18.66 -0.61 -8.43
CA GLN A 25 -18.46 -1.00 -7.02
C GLN A 25 -17.01 -0.87 -6.56
N SER A 26 -16.05 -0.99 -7.49
CA SER A 26 -14.62 -0.83 -7.22
C SER A 26 -14.18 0.60 -6.89
N ARG A 27 -15.04 1.59 -7.17
CA ARG A 27 -14.80 3.01 -6.90
C ARG A 27 -15.49 3.50 -5.62
N VAL A 28 -16.39 2.70 -5.07
CA VAL A 28 -17.12 3.09 -3.86
C VAL A 28 -16.18 3.06 -2.66
N CYS A 29 -16.19 4.12 -1.88
CA CYS A 29 -15.41 4.30 -0.66
C CYS A 29 -13.90 4.30 -0.91
N ASP A 30 -13.47 4.99 -1.95
CA ASP A 30 -12.07 5.16 -2.32
C ASP A 30 -11.57 6.60 -2.20
N TYR A 31 -12.34 7.50 -1.58
CA TYR A 31 -12.07 8.94 -1.45
C TYR A 31 -12.22 9.77 -2.72
N SER A 32 -12.66 9.19 -3.84
CA SER A 32 -13.05 9.95 -5.04
C SER A 32 -14.57 10.11 -5.10
N ASP A 33 -15.06 11.33 -5.32
CA ASP A 33 -16.48 11.56 -5.62
C ASP A 33 -16.77 11.20 -7.09
N ASP A 34 -17.03 9.92 -7.36
CA ASP A 34 -17.40 9.45 -8.68
C ASP A 34 -18.89 9.68 -8.97
N CYS A 35 -19.71 9.79 -7.93
CA CYS A 35 -21.14 10.07 -8.08
C CYS A 35 -21.46 11.53 -8.42
N GLY A 36 -20.55 12.47 -8.11
CA GLY A 36 -20.74 13.92 -8.18
C GLY A 36 -21.67 14.50 -7.11
N ASP A 37 -22.19 13.63 -6.23
CA ASP A 37 -23.02 13.96 -5.07
C ASP A 37 -22.46 13.37 -3.77
N ASN A 38 -21.26 12.77 -3.83
CA ASN A 38 -20.53 12.14 -2.74
C ASN A 38 -21.29 11.01 -2.03
N THR A 39 -22.27 10.40 -2.68
CA THR A 39 -23.07 9.32 -2.06
C THR A 39 -22.35 7.99 -1.99
N ASP A 40 -21.44 7.72 -2.93
CA ASP A 40 -20.47 6.63 -2.91
C ASP A 40 -19.43 6.76 -1.79
N GLU A 41 -19.14 7.99 -1.37
CA GLU A 41 -18.16 8.29 -0.31
C GLU A 41 -18.78 8.58 1.07
N SER A 42 -20.12 8.52 1.17
CA SER A 42 -20.83 8.86 2.40
C SER A 42 -20.54 7.89 3.54
N ASN A 43 -20.62 8.37 4.79
CA ASN A 43 -20.40 7.55 5.97
C ASN A 43 -21.36 6.34 6.07
N THR A 44 -22.59 6.49 5.58
CA THR A 44 -23.58 5.39 5.54
C THR A 44 -23.19 4.32 4.52
N THR A 45 -22.78 4.73 3.31
CA THR A 45 -22.33 3.82 2.26
C THR A 45 -21.04 3.10 2.64
N CYS A 46 -20.12 3.83 3.26
CA CYS A 46 -18.80 3.31 3.63
C CYS A 46 -18.75 2.64 4.99
N ASN A 47 -19.91 2.35 5.59
CA ASN A 47 -19.96 1.56 6.81
C ASN A 47 -19.37 0.16 6.54
N GLY A 48 -18.39 -0.23 7.35
CA GLY A 48 -17.66 -1.50 7.21
C GLY A 48 -16.44 -1.45 6.30
N TYR A 49 -16.21 -0.35 5.57
CA TYR A 49 -14.94 -0.12 4.89
C TYR A 49 -13.91 0.37 5.91
N ASN A 50 -12.66 -0.08 5.76
CA ASN A 50 -11.55 0.47 6.55
C ASN A 50 -10.80 1.46 5.66
N ARG A 51 -10.76 2.73 6.06
CA ARG A 51 -10.27 3.83 5.22
C ARG A 51 -9.29 4.70 6.00
N CYS A 52 -8.27 5.22 5.33
CA CYS A 52 -7.36 6.20 5.89
C CYS A 52 -6.86 7.15 4.80
N ASN A 53 -7.04 8.45 5.02
CA ASN A 53 -6.56 9.55 4.17
C ASN A 53 -5.44 10.35 4.83
N PHE A 54 -4.85 9.82 5.90
CA PHE A 54 -3.71 10.40 6.61
C PHE A 54 -3.85 11.81 7.22
N GLU A 55 -5.01 12.45 7.11
CA GLU A 55 -5.25 13.82 7.61
C GLU A 55 -5.05 13.99 9.12
N TYR A 56 -5.23 12.91 9.88
CA TYR A 56 -5.11 12.88 11.33
C TYR A 56 -4.12 11.81 11.81
N GLY A 57 -3.07 11.56 11.02
CA GLY A 57 -2.03 10.58 11.31
C GLY A 57 -2.23 9.26 10.59
N LEU A 58 -1.61 8.18 11.08
CA LEU A 58 -1.54 6.90 10.37
C LEU A 58 -2.82 6.04 10.46
N CYS A 59 -3.87 6.52 11.15
CA CYS A 59 -5.06 5.73 11.46
C CYS A 59 -4.67 4.40 12.14
N ASP A 60 -5.10 3.27 11.57
CA ASP A 60 -4.78 1.91 12.02
C ASP A 60 -3.51 1.32 11.34
N TRP A 61 -2.70 2.16 10.68
CA TRP A 61 -1.43 1.74 10.09
C TRP A 61 -0.27 1.93 11.06
N THR A 62 0.74 1.07 10.93
CA THR A 62 1.91 1.03 11.82
C THR A 62 3.19 1.03 11.00
N GLN A 63 4.10 1.95 11.32
CA GLN A 63 5.48 1.92 10.81
C GLN A 63 6.16 0.63 11.25
N LEU A 64 6.76 -0.09 10.30
CA LEU A 64 7.58 -1.24 10.63
C LEU A 64 8.99 -0.78 10.98
N THR A 65 9.73 -1.65 11.64
CA THR A 65 11.11 -1.40 12.10
C THR A 65 12.07 -2.48 11.63
N ASP A 66 11.60 -3.38 10.76
CA ASP A 66 12.35 -4.48 10.14
C ASP A 66 12.90 -4.10 8.74
N ASP A 67 13.05 -2.80 8.52
CA ASP A 67 13.47 -2.14 7.29
C ASP A 67 14.52 -1.04 7.58
N ASP A 68 14.84 -0.23 6.57
CA ASP A 68 15.95 0.72 6.61
C ASP A 68 15.53 2.15 6.94
N LEU A 69 14.28 2.51 6.63
CA LEU A 69 13.74 3.87 6.61
C LEU A 69 12.28 3.87 7.07
N ASP A 70 11.77 5.04 7.47
CA ASP A 70 10.36 5.23 7.79
C ASP A 70 9.60 6.00 6.70
N TRP A 71 8.32 5.68 6.51
CA TRP A 71 7.42 6.58 5.79
C TRP A 71 7.22 7.84 6.63
N THR A 72 7.22 8.99 5.95
CA THR A 72 7.04 10.28 6.62
C THR A 72 5.66 10.83 6.27
N LEU A 73 4.95 11.38 7.25
CA LEU A 73 3.72 12.13 7.02
C LEU A 73 4.08 13.54 6.53
N ARG A 74 3.51 13.96 5.39
CA ARG A 74 3.84 15.23 4.74
C ARG A 74 2.61 16.01 4.39
N LYS A 75 2.82 17.31 4.35
CA LYS A 75 1.86 18.32 3.92
C LYS A 75 2.52 19.23 2.88
N GLY A 76 1.76 19.61 1.86
CA GLY A 76 2.24 20.45 0.76
C GLY A 76 3.31 19.76 -0.11
N PRO A 77 4.12 20.51 -0.88
CA PRO A 77 5.09 19.92 -1.79
C PRO A 77 6.24 19.22 -1.06
N THR A 78 6.87 18.22 -1.71
CA THR A 78 8.14 17.63 -1.26
C THR A 78 9.29 18.65 -1.33
N PRO A 79 10.41 18.48 -0.60
CA PRO A 79 11.50 19.46 -0.57
C PRO A 79 12.26 19.51 -1.90
N SER A 80 12.28 18.39 -2.62
CA SER A 80 12.87 18.20 -3.92
C SER A 80 12.03 18.90 -4.99
N ALA A 81 12.67 19.79 -5.75
CA ALA A 81 12.00 20.47 -6.85
C ALA A 81 11.67 19.48 -7.98
N SER A 82 10.49 19.63 -8.57
CA SER A 82 10.03 18.85 -9.72
C SER A 82 9.91 17.33 -9.51
N THR A 83 9.71 16.89 -8.26
CA THR A 83 9.34 15.50 -7.92
C THR A 83 8.24 15.51 -6.87
N GLY A 84 7.62 14.34 -6.67
CA GLY A 84 6.58 14.17 -5.65
C GLY A 84 5.31 15.01 -5.89
N PRO A 85 4.27 14.80 -5.07
CA PRO A 85 3.05 15.56 -5.18
C PRO A 85 3.23 16.98 -4.63
N SER A 86 2.55 17.95 -5.25
CA SER A 86 2.48 19.33 -4.73
C SER A 86 1.41 19.50 -3.64
N LYS A 87 0.46 18.56 -3.59
CA LYS A 87 -0.80 18.58 -2.84
C LYS A 87 -1.21 17.16 -2.46
N ASP A 88 -1.96 17.02 -1.38
CA ASP A 88 -2.61 15.76 -1.04
C ASP A 88 -3.71 15.38 -2.06
N HIS A 89 -4.11 14.12 -2.09
CA HIS A 89 -5.15 13.64 -3.00
C HIS A 89 -6.55 14.01 -2.50
N THR A 90 -6.82 13.81 -1.21
CA THR A 90 -8.16 13.90 -0.61
C THR A 90 -8.80 15.28 -0.71
N LEU A 91 -8.07 16.32 -0.33
CA LEU A 91 -8.49 17.71 -0.25
C LEU A 91 -7.99 18.52 -1.45
N ASN A 92 -7.11 17.94 -2.28
CA ASN A 92 -6.44 18.59 -3.40
C ASN A 92 -5.84 19.94 -2.98
N SER A 93 -5.14 19.94 -1.85
CA SER A 93 -4.68 21.16 -1.19
C SER A 93 -3.22 21.03 -0.72
N ASN A 94 -2.59 22.17 -0.44
CA ASN A 94 -1.33 22.16 0.29
C ASN A 94 -1.58 21.98 1.81
N ALA A 95 -2.86 21.94 2.21
CA ALA A 95 -3.31 21.80 3.58
C ALA A 95 -3.40 20.34 4.05
N GLY A 96 -3.66 19.39 3.15
CA GLY A 96 -3.86 18.00 3.51
C GLY A 96 -2.56 17.22 3.61
N HIS A 97 -2.70 15.96 3.98
CA HIS A 97 -1.62 15.08 4.35
C HIS A 97 -1.57 13.83 3.49
N TYR A 98 -0.36 13.38 3.22
CA TYR A 98 -0.10 12.11 2.53
C TYR A 98 1.15 11.47 3.14
N LEU A 99 1.35 10.18 2.89
CA LEU A 99 2.61 9.51 3.23
C LEU A 99 3.58 9.59 2.08
N TYR A 100 4.85 9.86 2.38
CA TYR A 100 5.90 9.86 1.38
C TYR A 100 7.19 9.24 1.89
N LEU A 101 7.96 8.72 0.93
CA LEU A 101 9.34 8.32 1.15
C LEU A 101 10.26 9.51 0.92
N GLU A 102 10.92 9.98 1.97
CA GLU A 102 11.99 10.97 1.88
C GLU A 102 13.28 10.29 1.40
N THR A 103 13.83 10.73 0.27
CA THR A 103 14.99 10.09 -0.39
C THR A 103 16.23 10.97 -0.45
N SER A 104 16.21 12.12 0.22
CA SER A 104 17.40 12.97 0.36
C SER A 104 18.49 12.34 1.22
N SER A 105 19.72 12.86 1.08
CA SER A 105 20.89 12.39 1.81
C SER A 105 20.63 12.36 3.33
N PRO A 106 20.99 11.28 4.06
CA PRO A 106 21.98 10.25 3.69
C PRO A 106 21.39 8.96 3.11
N VAL A 107 20.14 8.98 2.63
CA VAL A 107 19.47 7.79 2.07
C VAL A 107 20.26 7.22 0.88
N ARG A 108 20.36 5.89 0.83
CA ARG A 108 21.04 5.12 -0.23
C ARG A 108 20.04 4.35 -1.07
N GLN A 109 20.40 4.15 -2.33
CA GLN A 109 19.61 3.32 -3.24
C GLN A 109 19.35 1.93 -2.66
N GLY A 110 18.11 1.46 -2.80
CA GLY A 110 17.69 0.13 -2.38
C GLY A 110 17.25 0.04 -0.92
N GLN A 111 17.44 1.09 -0.12
CA GLN A 111 16.86 1.17 1.22
C GLN A 111 15.34 1.19 1.15
N LYS A 112 14.68 0.60 2.15
CA LYS A 112 13.23 0.38 2.14
C LYS A 112 12.56 1.04 3.33
N ALA A 113 11.36 1.57 3.07
CA ALA A 113 10.41 1.95 4.11
C ALA A 113 9.13 1.13 3.96
N ARG A 114 8.60 0.65 5.09
CA ARG A 114 7.43 -0.20 5.17
C ARG A 114 6.45 0.31 6.20
N ILE A 115 5.18 0.24 5.82
CA ILE A 115 4.06 0.45 6.71
C ILE A 115 3.11 -0.75 6.60
N ALA A 116 2.55 -1.18 7.73
CA ALA A 116 1.61 -2.30 7.78
C ALA A 116 0.23 -1.83 8.21
N SER A 117 -0.81 -2.38 7.59
CA SER A 117 -2.19 -2.16 8.02
C SER A 117 -2.48 -2.89 9.34
N ARG A 118 -3.65 -2.62 9.94
CA ARG A 118 -4.28 -3.59 10.84
C ARG A 118 -4.43 -4.97 10.20
N ALA A 119 -4.65 -5.98 11.02
CA ALA A 119 -4.92 -7.33 10.54
C ALA A 119 -6.39 -7.49 10.07
N PHE A 120 -6.57 -8.33 9.07
CA PHE A 120 -7.86 -8.74 8.50
C PHE A 120 -8.04 -10.25 8.61
N GLN A 121 -9.30 -10.69 8.67
CA GLN A 121 -9.69 -12.09 8.76
C GLN A 121 -9.39 -12.84 7.48
N ALA A 122 -9.16 -14.15 7.61
CA ALA A 122 -9.24 -15.06 6.48
C ALA A 122 -10.67 -15.09 5.95
N SER A 123 -10.84 -15.01 4.62
CA SER A 123 -12.15 -15.24 4.00
C SER A 123 -12.13 -16.53 3.19
N THR A 124 -13.04 -17.44 3.52
CA THR A 124 -13.30 -18.66 2.76
C THR A 124 -14.57 -18.55 1.90
N SER A 125 -15.45 -17.60 2.23
CA SER A 125 -16.75 -17.38 1.59
C SER A 125 -16.74 -16.29 0.51
N GLN A 126 -15.84 -15.30 0.62
CA GLN A 126 -15.66 -14.24 -0.37
C GLN A 126 -14.29 -14.36 -1.03
N PRO A 127 -14.18 -14.17 -2.35
CA PRO A 127 -12.99 -14.56 -3.07
C PRO A 127 -11.78 -13.65 -2.77
N TYR A 128 -11.98 -12.37 -2.44
CA TYR A 128 -10.91 -11.39 -2.25
C TYR A 128 -11.27 -10.29 -1.25
N CYS A 129 -10.32 -9.92 -0.39
CA CYS A 129 -10.29 -8.61 0.25
C CYS A 129 -9.64 -7.62 -0.73
N GLN A 130 -10.31 -6.52 -1.06
CA GLN A 130 -9.76 -5.51 -1.97
C GLN A 130 -9.08 -4.40 -1.19
N PHE A 131 -7.78 -4.25 -1.40
CA PHE A 131 -7.01 -3.09 -0.96
C PHE A 131 -6.87 -2.10 -2.11
N ARG A 132 -7.15 -0.82 -1.84
CA ARG A 132 -7.09 0.27 -2.80
C ARG A 132 -6.28 1.40 -2.21
N PHE A 133 -5.58 2.12 -3.07
CA PHE A 133 -4.81 3.28 -2.66
C PHE A 133 -4.51 4.15 -3.87
N PHE A 134 -4.25 5.42 -3.59
CA PHE A 134 -3.71 6.36 -4.55
C PHE A 134 -2.22 6.51 -4.31
N TYR A 135 -1.46 6.65 -5.38
CA TYR A 135 -0.01 6.78 -5.30
C TYR A 135 0.51 7.77 -6.32
N PHE A 136 1.60 8.42 -5.98
CA PHE A 136 2.26 9.42 -6.81
C PHE A 136 3.73 9.01 -6.97
N MET A 137 4.14 8.79 -8.23
CA MET A 137 5.47 8.34 -8.60
C MET A 137 5.96 9.19 -9.76
N TYR A 138 6.62 10.32 -9.44
CA TYR A 138 7.14 11.26 -10.42
C TYR A 138 8.56 11.67 -10.10
N GLY A 139 9.49 11.34 -10.99
CA GLY A 139 10.90 11.64 -10.81
C GLY A 139 11.79 10.70 -11.60
N ARG A 140 13.01 11.14 -11.87
CA ARG A 140 13.92 10.45 -12.80
C ARG A 140 14.46 9.13 -12.26
N THR A 141 14.56 9.01 -10.94
CA THR A 141 15.21 7.88 -10.26
C THR A 141 14.23 7.12 -9.37
N VAL A 142 12.93 7.38 -9.51
CA VAL A 142 11.87 6.63 -8.81
C VAL A 142 12.08 5.14 -9.01
N ASP A 143 12.06 4.39 -7.91
CA ASP A 143 12.32 2.95 -7.91
C ASP A 143 10.99 2.19 -7.77
N ASN A 144 10.86 1.29 -6.78
CA ASN A 144 9.71 0.40 -6.65
C ASN A 144 8.76 0.81 -5.51
N LEU A 145 7.46 0.78 -5.80
CA LEU A 145 6.38 0.69 -4.82
C LEU A 145 5.80 -0.73 -4.88
N THR A 146 5.89 -1.46 -3.78
CA THR A 146 5.52 -2.87 -3.71
C THR A 146 4.49 -3.10 -2.62
N VAL A 147 3.46 -3.89 -2.91
CA VAL A 147 2.48 -4.31 -1.90
C VAL A 147 2.64 -5.80 -1.66
N TYR A 148 2.66 -6.16 -0.39
CA TYR A 148 2.68 -7.53 0.10
C TYR A 148 1.49 -7.77 1.01
N TYR A 149 1.18 -9.05 1.24
CA TYR A 149 0.51 -9.45 2.47
C TYR A 149 1.39 -10.41 3.28
N ARG A 150 1.15 -10.48 4.59
CA ARG A 150 1.81 -11.43 5.49
C ARG A 150 0.82 -12.02 6.47
N ASN A 151 1.04 -13.28 6.83
CA ASN A 151 0.20 -13.99 7.82
C ASN A 151 0.91 -14.13 9.18
N GLN A 152 2.17 -13.70 9.25
CA GLN A 152 3.03 -13.76 10.41
C GLN A 152 3.80 -12.44 10.54
N ILE A 153 3.94 -11.93 11.76
CA ILE A 153 4.84 -10.80 12.05
C ILE A 153 6.29 -11.29 11.88
N ASN A 154 7.14 -10.54 11.18
CA ASN A 154 8.52 -10.92 10.84
C ASN A 154 8.63 -12.26 10.07
N GLY A 155 7.53 -12.72 9.48
CA GLY A 155 7.49 -13.90 8.63
C GLY A 155 7.66 -13.56 7.15
N PRO A 156 7.40 -14.53 6.25
CA PRO A 156 7.45 -14.31 4.81
C PRO A 156 6.47 -13.22 4.34
N LEU A 157 6.93 -12.38 3.41
CA LEU A 157 6.10 -11.42 2.69
C LEU A 157 5.68 -12.01 1.33
N PHE A 158 4.38 -12.03 1.05
CA PHE A 158 3.83 -12.49 -0.22
C PHE A 158 3.51 -11.30 -1.12
N LYS A 159 4.28 -11.13 -2.19
CA LYS A 159 4.13 -10.00 -3.12
C LYS A 159 2.84 -10.13 -3.93
N VAL A 160 2.06 -9.06 -3.98
CA VAL A 160 0.79 -8.98 -4.73
C VAL A 160 0.74 -7.84 -5.75
N LEU A 161 1.63 -6.84 -5.63
CA LEU A 161 1.79 -5.75 -6.58
C LEU A 161 3.24 -5.28 -6.58
N SER A 162 3.75 -4.86 -7.74
CA SER A 162 4.99 -4.09 -7.88
C SER A 162 4.79 -3.05 -8.98
N VAL A 163 4.94 -1.77 -8.65
CA VAL A 163 4.98 -0.66 -9.62
C VAL A 163 6.39 -0.10 -9.62
N HIS A 164 6.97 0.09 -10.79
CA HIS A 164 8.35 0.54 -10.94
C HIS A 164 8.45 1.80 -11.80
N GLY A 165 9.30 2.72 -11.37
CA GLY A 165 9.68 3.88 -12.17
C GLY A 165 8.66 5.01 -12.16
N ASN A 166 8.87 5.96 -13.07
CA ASN A 166 8.05 7.14 -13.20
C ASN A 166 6.67 6.84 -13.84
N VAL A 167 5.60 7.13 -13.12
CA VAL A 167 4.21 7.04 -13.60
C VAL A 167 3.72 8.36 -14.18
N GLY A 168 4.13 9.48 -13.59
CA GLY A 168 3.74 10.82 -14.04
C GLY A 168 3.34 11.72 -12.88
N ALA A 169 3.15 13.01 -13.17
CA ALA A 169 2.84 14.03 -12.18
C ALA A 169 1.34 14.06 -11.82
N TYR A 170 0.78 12.90 -11.44
CA TYR A 170 -0.62 12.74 -11.01
C TYR A 170 -0.74 11.57 -10.03
N TYR A 171 -1.79 11.57 -9.20
CA TYR A 171 -2.14 10.41 -8.37
C TYR A 171 -2.78 9.33 -9.25
N ALA A 172 -2.13 8.18 -9.34
CA ALA A 172 -2.68 6.99 -9.96
C ALA A 172 -3.38 6.13 -8.90
N ARG A 173 -4.46 5.46 -9.29
CA ARG A 173 -5.20 4.54 -8.40
C ARG A 173 -4.81 3.09 -8.68
N GLN A 174 -4.65 2.29 -7.63
CA GLN A 174 -4.45 0.85 -7.75
C GLN A 174 -5.47 0.05 -6.93
N ILE A 175 -5.82 -1.13 -7.44
CA ILE A 175 -6.65 -2.12 -6.74
C ILE A 175 -5.84 -3.42 -6.64
N VAL A 176 -5.77 -3.98 -5.44
CA VAL A 176 -5.06 -5.21 -5.11
C VAL A 176 -6.06 -6.19 -4.49
N ASN A 177 -6.28 -7.31 -5.17
CA ASN A 177 -7.13 -8.39 -4.69
C ASN A 177 -6.30 -9.36 -3.84
N ILE A 178 -6.57 -9.43 -2.54
CA ILE A 178 -5.83 -10.28 -1.60
C ILE A 178 -6.69 -11.48 -1.23
N ARG A 179 -6.11 -12.67 -1.38
CA ARG A 179 -6.72 -13.93 -0.99
C ARG A 179 -5.83 -14.63 0.02
N SER A 180 -6.32 -14.79 1.24
CA SER A 180 -5.62 -15.52 2.30
C SER A 180 -6.58 -16.44 3.04
N SER A 181 -6.11 -17.64 3.34
CA SER A 181 -6.80 -18.63 4.18
C SER A 181 -6.50 -18.48 5.68
N ALA A 182 -5.61 -17.56 6.05
CA ALA A 182 -5.30 -17.20 7.44
C ALA A 182 -5.40 -15.68 7.63
N PRO A 183 -5.60 -15.19 8.87
CA PRO A 183 -5.53 -13.77 9.15
C PRO A 183 -4.23 -13.15 8.61
N PHE A 184 -4.32 -11.93 8.08
CA PHE A 184 -3.21 -11.31 7.36
C PHE A 184 -3.15 -9.80 7.58
N GLN A 185 -2.00 -9.21 7.31
CA GLN A 185 -1.78 -7.76 7.19
C GLN A 185 -1.33 -7.43 5.78
N VAL A 186 -1.69 -6.23 5.31
CA VAL A 186 -1.10 -5.65 4.11
C VAL A 186 0.14 -4.86 4.52
N VAL A 187 1.21 -5.00 3.73
CA VAL A 187 2.45 -4.23 3.90
C VAL A 187 2.72 -3.47 2.61
N VAL A 188 2.89 -2.16 2.73
CA VAL A 188 3.25 -1.28 1.61
C VAL A 188 4.71 -0.89 1.79
N GLU A 189 5.55 -1.24 0.82
CA GLU A 189 7.00 -1.02 0.81
C GLU A 189 7.37 -0.05 -0.32
N ALA A 190 8.02 1.06 0.00
CA ALA A 190 8.69 1.89 -0.98
C ALA A 190 10.20 1.65 -0.93
N THR A 191 10.83 1.61 -2.10
CA THR A 191 12.28 1.46 -2.25
C THR A 191 12.88 2.80 -2.68
N ALA A 192 13.91 3.26 -1.97
CA ALA A 192 14.63 4.47 -2.32
C ALA A 192 15.41 4.29 -3.62
N GLY A 193 15.27 5.25 -4.52
CA GLY A 193 15.99 5.27 -5.78
C GLY A 193 17.43 5.75 -5.65
N ALA A 194 18.07 5.95 -6.81
CA ALA A 194 19.47 6.37 -6.87
C ALA A 194 19.72 7.83 -6.42
N SER A 195 18.67 8.64 -6.27
CA SER A 195 18.80 10.04 -5.84
C SER A 195 17.52 10.57 -5.18
N TYR A 196 17.60 11.81 -4.66
CA TYR A 196 16.47 12.56 -4.10
C TYR A 196 15.32 12.84 -5.10
N LEU A 197 15.50 12.50 -6.37
CA LEU A 197 14.46 12.62 -7.40
C LEU A 197 13.61 11.34 -7.50
N SER A 198 13.47 10.61 -6.39
CA SER A 198 12.79 9.30 -6.32
C SER A 198 11.60 9.30 -5.37
N ASP A 199 10.97 10.47 -5.17
CA ASP A 199 9.80 10.61 -4.30
C ASP A 199 8.68 9.64 -4.71
N ILE A 200 8.27 8.83 -3.74
CA ILE A 200 7.10 7.97 -3.81
C ILE A 200 6.16 8.44 -2.72
N ALA A 201 4.91 8.72 -3.07
CA ALA A 201 3.86 9.03 -2.12
C ALA A 201 2.67 8.10 -2.26
N ILE A 202 1.97 7.86 -1.15
CA ILE A 202 0.69 7.19 -1.10
C ILE A 202 -0.30 8.05 -0.32
N ASP A 203 -1.56 7.96 -0.72
CA ASP A 203 -2.67 8.63 -0.07
C ASP A 203 -3.96 7.81 -0.24
N ASP A 204 -5.00 8.15 0.50
CA ASP A 204 -6.36 7.62 0.33
C ASP A 204 -6.41 6.10 0.22
N VAL A 205 -5.93 5.43 1.27
CA VAL A 205 -5.95 3.98 1.35
C VAL A 205 -7.32 3.48 1.82
N SER A 206 -7.87 2.48 1.15
CA SER A 206 -9.14 1.88 1.54
C SER A 206 -9.18 0.37 1.34
N PHE A 207 -9.98 -0.27 2.18
CA PHE A 207 -10.29 -1.69 2.13
C PHE A 207 -11.78 -1.87 1.90
N SER A 208 -12.17 -2.80 1.03
CA SER A 208 -13.57 -3.15 0.81
C SER A 208 -14.24 -3.63 2.10
N SER A 209 -15.58 -3.60 2.13
CA SER A 209 -16.39 -4.17 3.23
C SER A 209 -16.10 -5.65 3.52
N ASP A 210 -15.56 -6.36 2.53
CA ASP A 210 -15.18 -7.77 2.59
C ASP A 210 -13.87 -8.00 3.39
N CYS A 211 -13.11 -6.94 3.63
CA CYS A 211 -11.92 -6.96 4.47
C CYS A 211 -12.33 -6.84 5.94
N HIS A 212 -12.82 -7.93 6.52
CA HIS A 212 -13.27 -7.94 7.90
C HIS A 212 -12.09 -7.80 8.88
N PRO A 213 -12.14 -6.85 9.83
CA PRO A 213 -11.09 -6.69 10.83
C PRO A 213 -10.82 -7.96 11.66
N TYR A 214 -9.54 -8.27 11.87
CA TYR A 214 -9.10 -9.29 12.82
C TYR A 214 -8.72 -8.63 14.15
N SER A 215 -9.29 -9.12 15.25
CA SER A 215 -9.03 -8.59 16.60
C SER A 215 -7.93 -9.36 17.35
N GLY A 216 -7.44 -10.47 16.79
CA GLY A 216 -6.33 -11.21 17.37
C GLY A 216 -4.97 -10.69 16.90
N ASN A 217 -3.92 -11.27 17.46
CA ASN A 217 -2.56 -11.00 17.01
C ASN A 217 -2.14 -12.02 15.96
N LEU A 218 -1.46 -11.56 14.90
CA LEU A 218 -0.82 -12.47 13.97
C LEU A 218 0.30 -13.24 14.70
N PRO A 219 0.51 -14.52 14.40
CA PRO A 219 1.63 -15.28 14.96
C PRO A 219 2.97 -14.64 14.60
N MET A 220 3.96 -14.75 15.48
CA MET A 220 5.33 -14.37 15.17
C MET A 220 5.97 -15.42 14.26
N GLY A 221 6.61 -14.97 13.17
CA GLY A 221 7.48 -15.80 12.35
C GLY A 221 8.71 -16.21 13.14
N THR A 222 9.22 -17.41 12.86
CA THR A 222 10.48 -17.86 13.45
C THR A 222 11.62 -17.04 12.82
N PRO A 223 12.54 -16.46 13.61
CA PRO A 223 13.72 -15.81 13.06
C PRO A 223 14.44 -16.78 12.12
N ALA A 224 14.85 -16.33 10.94
CA ALA A 224 15.73 -17.11 10.10
C ALA A 224 17.00 -17.40 10.90
N THR A 225 17.19 -18.64 11.34
CA THR A 225 18.42 -19.07 12.00
C THR A 225 19.56 -18.76 11.05
N THR A 226 20.44 -17.84 11.42
CA THR A 226 21.70 -17.62 10.70
C THR A 226 22.48 -18.92 10.79
N VAL A 227 22.42 -19.73 9.74
CA VAL A 227 23.31 -20.88 9.58
C VAL A 227 24.73 -20.30 9.59
N PRO A 228 25.60 -20.64 10.56
CA PRO A 228 26.98 -20.19 10.52
C PRO A 228 27.59 -20.72 9.23
N LEU A 229 28.11 -19.82 8.40
CA LEU A 229 28.99 -20.21 7.30
C LEU A 229 30.16 -20.98 7.94
N LEU A 230 30.21 -22.30 7.72
CA LEU A 230 31.40 -23.08 8.05
C LEU A 230 32.57 -22.45 7.29
N SER A 231 33.51 -21.86 8.02
CA SER A 231 34.77 -21.42 7.44
C SER A 231 35.66 -22.65 7.29
N ASP A 232 35.77 -23.16 6.06
CA ASP A 232 36.79 -24.14 5.72
C ASP A 232 38.16 -23.45 5.76
N HIS A 233 38.86 -23.56 6.89
CA HIS A 233 40.31 -23.34 6.99
C HIS A 233 40.91 -24.42 7.91
N ALA A 234 40.95 -25.67 7.43
CA ALA A 234 41.87 -26.67 7.93
C ALA A 234 43.09 -26.73 7.00
N ARG A 235 44.13 -25.96 7.33
CA ARG A 235 45.47 -26.09 6.75
C ARG A 235 46.13 -27.26 7.45
N ALA A 236 46.26 -28.40 6.77
CA ALA A 236 46.98 -29.55 7.28
C ALA A 236 48.50 -29.32 7.15
N ASP A 237 49.19 -29.19 8.28
CA ASP A 237 50.65 -29.25 8.34
C ASP A 237 51.10 -30.71 8.14
N ILE A 238 51.86 -30.94 7.06
CA ILE A 238 52.60 -32.19 6.83
C ILE A 238 53.93 -32.08 7.59
N ASN A 239 54.05 -32.81 8.70
CA ASN A 239 55.33 -33.08 9.34
C ASN A 239 56.01 -34.26 8.64
N VAL A 240 57.12 -34.00 7.95
CA VAL A 240 58.06 -35.02 7.48
C VAL A 240 59.07 -35.27 8.59
N VAL A 241 59.09 -36.49 9.13
CA VAL A 241 60.18 -36.97 10.01
C VAL A 241 61.13 -37.79 9.13
N THR A 242 62.40 -37.38 9.09
CA THR A 242 63.55 -38.19 8.66
C THR A 242 64.30 -38.67 9.87
#